data_AF-A0A2J6H323-F1
#
_entry.id   AF-A0A2J6H323-F1
#
_cell.length_a   1.000
_cell.length_b   1.000
_cell.length_c   1.000
_cell.angle_alpha   90.00
_cell.angle_beta   90.00
_cell.angle_gamma   90.00
#
_symmetry.space_group_name_H-M   'P 1'
#
loop_
_entity.id
_entity.type
_entity.pdbx_description
1 polymer ?
#
loop_
_entity_poly.entity_id
_entity_poly.type
_entity_poly.pdbx_seq_one_letter_code
_entity_poly.pdbx_strand_id
1 'polypeptide(L)'
;VAESPVQLECAIKDIIALGDGPGAGNLIIAEVKVIHIKDEILNNAGTGIDQTKTDLVARLGADWYCRVNAGNLFEVAKPVRTIGIGVDSIPAAIRNSTVLTGNNLGQLGNVEALPDDEAIQEYIQRDEIKQIFDATIGDSRTRELQLHLYAKQLLEQGRVTEAWMALLAE
;
A
#
# COMPACT_ATOMS: atom_id res chain seq x y z
N VAL A 1 -20.75 24.43 -0.82
CA VAL A 1 -19.56 25.06 -0.20
C VAL A 1 -18.58 25.37 -1.30
N ALA A 2 -18.24 26.64 -1.50
CA ALA A 2 -17.44 27.08 -2.65
C ALA A 2 -15.96 26.65 -2.53
N GLU A 3 -15.48 26.52 -1.30
CA GLU A 3 -14.09 26.17 -0.99
C GLU A 3 -13.78 24.69 -1.30
N SER A 4 -14.80 23.81 -1.27
CA SER A 4 -14.61 22.38 -1.50
C SER A 4 -14.04 22.11 -2.90
N PRO A 5 -13.03 21.23 -3.04
CA PRO A 5 -12.49 20.88 -4.36
C PRO A 5 -13.39 19.89 -5.12
N VAL A 6 -14.29 19.20 -4.41
CA VAL A 6 -15.29 18.29 -4.96
C VAL A 6 -16.66 18.60 -4.38
N GLN A 7 -17.69 18.67 -5.22
CA GLN A 7 -19.08 18.79 -4.81
C GLN A 7 -19.95 17.79 -5.57
N LEU A 8 -20.88 17.16 -4.86
CA LEU A 8 -21.84 16.23 -5.43
C LEU A 8 -23.23 16.85 -5.34
N GLU A 9 -23.86 17.06 -6.50
CA GLU A 9 -25.28 17.34 -6.55
C GLU A 9 -26.04 16.02 -6.49
N CYS A 10 -26.89 15.86 -5.48
CA CYS A 10 -27.56 14.60 -5.22
C CYS A 10 -29.08 14.78 -5.14
N ALA A 11 -29.83 13.81 -5.65
CA ALA A 11 -31.26 13.68 -5.44
C ALA A 11 -31.53 12.55 -4.42
N ILE A 12 -32.29 12.83 -3.37
CA ILE A 12 -32.65 11.81 -2.37
C ILE A 12 -33.54 10.75 -3.02
N LYS A 13 -33.18 9.48 -2.84
CA LYS A 13 -33.92 8.32 -3.34
C LYS A 13 -34.71 7.65 -2.22
N ASP A 14 -34.11 7.57 -1.04
CA ASP A 14 -34.73 6.94 0.12
C ASP A 14 -34.16 7.49 1.44
N ILE A 15 -34.96 7.36 2.49
CA ILE A 15 -34.60 7.72 3.87
C ILE A 15 -34.99 6.55 4.76
N ILE A 16 -34.00 5.83 5.27
CA ILE A 16 -34.21 4.65 6.11
C ILE A 16 -33.89 5.03 7.56
N ALA A 17 -34.90 4.99 8.43
CA ALA A 17 -34.71 5.17 9.86
C ALA A 17 -33.99 3.94 10.44
N LEU A 18 -32.95 4.16 11.25
CA LEU A 18 -32.16 3.09 11.87
C LEU A 18 -32.62 2.73 13.30
N GLY A 19 -33.61 3.45 13.83
CA GLY A 19 -34.23 3.21 15.12
C GLY A 19 -35.01 4.41 15.65
N ASP A 20 -35.69 4.25 16.78
CA ASP A 20 -36.64 5.24 17.35
C ASP A 20 -36.15 5.91 18.65
N GLY A 21 -34.99 5.50 19.16
CA GLY A 21 -34.44 5.95 20.44
C GLY A 21 -33.44 7.11 20.35
N PRO A 22 -33.01 7.67 21.49
CA PRO A 22 -31.97 8.69 21.53
C PRO A 22 -30.68 8.22 20.85
N GLY A 23 -30.13 9.06 19.96
CA GLY A 23 -28.92 8.75 19.20
C GLY A 23 -29.16 7.90 17.96
N ALA A 24 -30.41 7.53 17.64
CA ALA A 24 -30.72 6.89 16.37
C ALA A 24 -30.51 7.87 15.19
N GLY A 25 -29.94 7.35 14.11
CA GLY A 25 -29.67 8.10 12.88
C GLY A 25 -30.60 7.70 11.73
N ASN A 26 -30.49 8.44 10.63
CA ASN A 26 -31.13 8.09 9.37
C ASN A 26 -30.04 7.75 8.34
N LEU A 27 -30.23 6.67 7.60
CA LEU A 27 -29.45 6.37 6.42
C LEU A 27 -30.12 7.04 5.21
N ILE A 28 -29.42 8.02 4.63
CA ILE A 28 -29.88 8.73 3.43
C ILE A 28 -29.25 8.08 2.21
N ILE A 29 -30.08 7.57 1.31
CA ILE A 29 -29.64 7.05 0.01
C ILE A 29 -29.94 8.13 -1.03
N ALA A 30 -28.89 8.64 -1.68
CA ALA A 30 -29.02 9.69 -2.68
C ALA A 30 -28.30 9.31 -3.98
N GLU A 31 -28.92 9.64 -5.10
CA GLU A 31 -28.38 9.48 -6.44
C GLU A 31 -27.57 10.72 -6.82
N VAL A 32 -26.30 10.53 -7.16
CA VAL A 32 -25.44 11.61 -7.67
C VAL A 32 -25.89 11.96 -9.09
N LYS A 33 -26.30 13.23 -9.29
CA LYS A 33 -26.73 13.78 -10.58
C LYS A 33 -25.60 14.45 -11.32
N VAL A 34 -24.79 15.21 -10.60
CA VAL A 34 -23.67 15.99 -11.15
C VAL A 34 -22.52 15.94 -10.15
N ILE A 35 -21.30 15.82 -10.68
CA ILE A 35 -20.06 15.92 -9.92
C ILE A 35 -19.31 17.15 -10.42
N HIS A 36 -19.00 18.06 -9.52
CA HIS A 36 -18.12 19.19 -9.77
C HIS A 36 -16.76 18.89 -9.15
N ILE A 37 -15.69 18.99 -9.94
CA ILE A 37 -14.32 18.75 -9.51
C ILE A 37 -13.47 19.92 -10.01
N LYS A 38 -12.63 20.50 -9.16
CA LYS A 38 -11.64 21.47 -9.60
C LYS A 38 -10.53 20.78 -10.39
N ASP A 39 -10.19 21.31 -11.57
CA ASP A 39 -9.14 20.72 -12.43
C ASP A 39 -7.78 20.64 -11.74
N GLU A 40 -7.50 21.53 -10.79
CA GLU A 40 -6.24 21.57 -10.04
C GLU A 40 -5.93 20.28 -9.26
N ILE A 41 -6.96 19.52 -8.87
CA ILE A 41 -6.80 18.26 -8.12
C ILE A 41 -6.78 17.02 -9.02
N LEU A 42 -6.90 17.18 -10.34
CA LEU A 42 -6.83 16.06 -11.27
C LEU A 42 -5.39 15.62 -11.51
N ASN A 43 -5.22 14.34 -11.83
CA ASN A 43 -3.96 13.82 -12.35
C ASN A 43 -3.66 14.41 -13.74
N ASN A 44 -2.41 14.28 -14.19
CA ASN A 44 -1.98 14.86 -15.47
C ASN A 44 -2.74 14.32 -16.69
N ALA A 45 -3.33 13.12 -16.57
CA ALA A 45 -4.12 12.50 -17.62
C ALA A 45 -5.59 12.96 -17.63
N GLY A 46 -6.04 13.70 -16.61
CA GLY A 46 -7.44 14.10 -16.43
C GLY A 46 -8.39 12.92 -16.17
N THR A 47 -7.89 11.74 -15.83
CA THR A 47 -8.69 10.51 -15.69
C THR A 47 -9.10 10.20 -14.25
N GLY A 48 -8.53 10.91 -13.28
CA GLY A 48 -8.80 10.69 -11.87
C GLY A 48 -8.24 11.78 -10.98
N ILE A 49 -8.63 11.73 -9.71
CA ILE A 49 -8.13 12.64 -8.66
C ILE A 49 -6.72 12.22 -8.27
N ASP A 50 -5.80 13.19 -8.25
CA ASP A 50 -4.47 13.02 -7.71
C ASP A 50 -4.51 13.21 -6.19
N GLN A 51 -4.30 12.12 -5.44
CA GLN A 51 -4.38 12.12 -3.98
C GLN A 51 -3.36 13.06 -3.32
N THR A 52 -2.25 13.38 -4.02
CA THR A 52 -1.21 14.28 -3.51
C THR A 52 -1.62 15.75 -3.59
N LYS A 53 -2.65 16.08 -4.40
CA LYS A 53 -3.14 17.44 -4.63
C LYS A 53 -4.36 17.79 -3.75
N THR A 54 -4.78 16.90 -2.86
CA THR A 54 -5.96 17.08 -2.01
C THR A 54 -5.60 17.20 -0.52
N ASP A 55 -6.10 18.23 0.18
CA ASP A 55 -6.00 18.36 1.65
C ASP A 55 -7.18 17.65 2.33
N LEU A 56 -7.14 16.31 2.35
CA LEU A 56 -8.21 15.51 2.94
C LEU A 56 -8.07 15.44 4.47
N VAL A 57 -9.21 15.45 5.15
CA VAL A 57 -9.30 15.27 6.60
C VAL A 57 -10.22 14.08 6.89
N ALA A 58 -9.77 13.18 7.76
CA ALA A 58 -10.52 12.02 8.24
C ALA A 58 -10.91 12.21 9.71
N ARG A 59 -12.15 11.84 10.07
CA ARG A 59 -12.60 11.74 11.47
C ARG A 59 -12.20 10.36 12.01
N LEU A 60 -11.59 10.34 13.19
CA LEU A 60 -11.25 9.11 13.90
C LEU A 60 -12.37 8.83 14.93
N GLY A 61 -12.04 8.77 16.22
CA GLY A 61 -13.02 8.68 17.32
C GLY A 61 -12.93 9.89 18.25
N ALA A 62 -14.01 10.18 18.97
CA ALA A 62 -14.14 11.39 19.81
C ALA A 62 -13.70 12.63 19.01
N ASP A 63 -12.93 13.54 19.58
CA ASP A 63 -12.52 14.79 18.94
C ASP A 63 -11.28 14.67 18.03
N TRP A 64 -10.83 13.44 17.75
CA TRP A 64 -9.62 13.22 16.96
C TRP A 64 -9.88 13.26 15.46
N TYR A 65 -8.98 13.96 14.76
CA TYR A 65 -8.92 14.04 13.32
C TYR A 65 -7.52 13.70 12.81
N CYS A 66 -7.46 13.16 11.59
CA CYS A 66 -6.23 12.95 10.85
C CYS A 66 -6.25 13.80 9.59
N ARG A 67 -5.17 14.56 9.34
CA ARG A 67 -4.94 15.21 8.05
C ARG A 67 -4.07 14.32 7.17
N VAL A 68 -4.55 14.03 5.97
CA VAL A 68 -3.80 13.25 4.98
C VAL A 68 -2.68 14.14 4.42
N ASN A 69 -1.46 13.62 4.40
CA ASN A 69 -0.29 14.33 3.90
C ASN A 69 0.73 13.34 3.30
N ALA A 70 1.78 13.86 2.66
CA ALA A 70 2.79 13.03 2.00
C ALA A 70 3.49 12.02 2.93
N GLY A 71 3.54 12.27 4.24
CA GLY A 71 4.16 11.37 5.22
C GLY A 71 3.30 10.17 5.61
N ASN A 72 2.00 10.17 5.28
CA ASN A 72 1.09 9.07 5.59
C ASN A 72 0.36 8.50 4.36
N LEU A 73 0.51 9.14 3.19
CA LEU A 73 0.03 8.62 1.92
C LEU A 73 1.01 7.56 1.40
N PHE A 74 0.50 6.38 1.04
CA PHE A 74 1.28 5.33 0.40
C PHE A 74 0.42 4.62 -0.64
N GLU A 75 1.05 4.07 -1.67
CA GLU A 75 0.39 3.32 -2.73
C GLU A 75 0.61 1.83 -2.52
N VAL A 76 -0.49 1.09 -2.56
CA VAL A 76 -0.49 -0.36 -2.68
C VAL A 76 -1.06 -0.67 -4.05
N ALA A 77 -0.30 -1.41 -4.88
CA ALA A 77 -0.80 -1.84 -6.18
C ALA A 77 -2.12 -2.59 -5.98
N LYS A 78 -3.15 -2.24 -6.76
CA LYS A 78 -4.39 -3.02 -6.77
C LYS A 78 -4.03 -4.47 -7.05
N PRO A 79 -4.58 -5.44 -6.31
CA PRO A 79 -4.51 -6.83 -6.75
C PRO A 79 -5.02 -6.85 -8.17
N VAL A 80 -4.17 -7.25 -9.11
CA VAL A 80 -4.63 -7.56 -10.46
C VAL A 80 -5.58 -8.76 -10.32
N ARG A 81 -6.33 -9.13 -11.35
CA ARG A 81 -7.39 -10.18 -11.28
C ARG A 81 -6.99 -11.52 -10.62
N THR A 82 -5.70 -11.73 -10.40
CA THR A 82 -5.09 -12.88 -9.75
C THR A 82 -4.97 -12.67 -8.24
N ILE A 83 -5.37 -13.69 -7.50
CA ILE A 83 -5.25 -13.75 -6.04
C ILE A 83 -3.75 -13.86 -5.74
N GLY A 84 -3.16 -12.77 -5.25
CA GLY A 84 -1.78 -12.81 -4.73
C GLY A 84 -1.68 -13.78 -3.54
N ILE A 85 -0.48 -14.23 -3.23
CA ILE A 85 -0.24 -15.19 -2.14
C ILE A 85 -0.72 -14.67 -0.77
N GLY A 86 -0.82 -13.36 -0.60
CA GLY A 86 -1.22 -12.71 0.65
C GLY A 86 -0.09 -12.67 1.68
N VAL A 87 -0.21 -11.76 2.65
CA VAL A 87 0.79 -11.60 3.72
C VAL A 87 0.90 -12.87 4.58
N ASP A 88 -0.19 -13.63 4.69
CA ASP A 88 -0.27 -14.87 5.48
C ASP A 88 0.50 -16.05 4.89
N SER A 89 0.93 -15.97 3.63
CA SER A 89 1.78 -16.97 2.99
C SER A 89 3.26 -16.59 2.96
N ILE A 90 3.63 -15.39 3.42
CA ILE A 90 5.02 -14.93 3.49
C ILE A 90 5.78 -15.68 4.61
N PRO A 91 7.00 -16.20 4.39
CA PRO A 91 7.81 -16.84 5.44
C PRO A 91 7.95 -15.99 6.71
N ALA A 92 7.94 -16.64 7.87
CA ALA A 92 7.90 -15.95 9.17
C ALA A 92 9.10 -15.01 9.41
N ALA A 93 10.28 -15.35 8.90
CA ALA A 93 11.47 -14.51 8.98
C ALA A 93 11.28 -13.16 8.27
N ILE A 94 10.67 -13.18 7.08
CA ILE A 94 10.38 -11.99 6.27
C ILE A 94 9.20 -11.21 6.87
N ARG A 95 8.13 -11.92 7.25
CA ARG A 95 6.91 -11.29 7.80
C ARG A 95 7.18 -10.54 9.11
N ASN A 96 8.04 -11.07 9.95
CA ASN A 96 8.40 -10.48 11.24
C ASN A 96 9.68 -9.62 11.17
N SER A 97 10.06 -9.19 9.96
CA SER A 97 11.22 -8.33 9.78
C SER A 97 11.09 -7.03 10.57
N THR A 98 12.18 -6.60 11.21
CA THR A 98 12.29 -5.29 11.87
C THR A 98 12.58 -4.14 10.89
N VAL A 99 12.79 -4.46 9.60
CA VAL A 99 13.20 -3.50 8.56
C VAL A 99 12.07 -3.18 7.60
N LEU A 100 11.30 -4.20 7.20
CA LEU A 100 10.21 -4.07 6.23
C LEU A 100 8.96 -3.45 6.89
N THR A 101 8.31 -2.53 6.18
CA THR A 101 7.06 -1.89 6.64
C THR A 101 5.84 -2.72 6.24
N GLY A 102 4.67 -2.40 6.81
CA GLY A 102 3.41 -3.02 6.39
C GLY A 102 3.11 -2.84 4.90
N ASN A 103 3.51 -1.71 4.31
CA ASN A 103 3.40 -1.50 2.86
C ASN A 103 4.31 -2.46 2.08
N ASN A 104 5.55 -2.65 2.55
CA ASN A 104 6.48 -3.59 1.93
C ASN A 104 5.94 -5.03 1.96
N LEU A 105 5.37 -5.45 3.08
CA LEU A 105 4.71 -6.77 3.18
C LEU A 105 3.50 -6.87 2.26
N GLY A 106 2.72 -5.80 2.12
CA GLY A 106 1.61 -5.73 1.15
C GLY A 106 2.08 -5.86 -0.30
N GLN A 107 3.18 -5.20 -0.68
CA GLN A 107 3.80 -5.33 -2.00
C GLN A 107 4.26 -6.76 -2.25
N LEU A 108 4.94 -7.38 -1.28
CA LEU A 108 5.42 -8.76 -1.37
C LEU A 108 4.27 -9.77 -1.46
N GLY A 109 3.19 -9.56 -0.71
CA GLY A 109 2.02 -10.45 -0.70
C GLY A 109 1.15 -10.35 -1.96
N ASN A 110 1.39 -9.36 -2.82
CA ASN A 110 0.64 -9.16 -4.06
C ASN A 110 1.20 -9.95 -5.24
N VAL A 111 2.25 -10.76 -5.05
CA VAL A 111 2.78 -11.66 -6.10
C VAL A 111 1.90 -12.90 -6.25
N GLU A 112 1.79 -13.43 -7.46
CA GLU A 112 0.99 -14.64 -7.75
C GLU A 112 1.67 -15.92 -7.26
N ALA A 113 2.99 -15.97 -7.38
CA ALA A 113 3.83 -17.08 -6.95
C ALA A 113 5.18 -16.53 -6.49
N LEU A 114 5.85 -17.29 -5.62
CA LEU A 114 7.24 -17.03 -5.26
C LEU A 114 8.15 -17.35 -6.45
N PRO A 115 9.32 -16.67 -6.58
CA PRO A 115 10.33 -17.05 -7.56
C PRO A 115 10.73 -18.53 -7.40
N ASP A 116 11.05 -19.19 -8.49
CA ASP A 116 11.59 -20.55 -8.45
C ASP A 116 13.05 -20.57 -7.98
N ASP A 117 13.49 -21.74 -7.50
CA ASP A 117 14.83 -21.92 -6.96
C ASP A 117 15.91 -21.61 -8.01
N GLU A 118 15.66 -21.90 -9.28
CA GLU A 118 16.60 -21.62 -10.38
C GLU A 118 16.85 -20.11 -10.54
N ALA A 119 15.80 -19.30 -10.58
CA ALA A 119 15.92 -17.85 -10.68
C ALA A 119 16.56 -17.23 -9.42
N ILE A 120 16.30 -17.80 -8.23
CA ILE A 120 16.96 -17.37 -6.99
C ILE A 120 18.46 -17.65 -7.08
N GLN A 121 18.87 -18.84 -7.49
CA GLN A 121 20.29 -19.20 -7.62
C GLN A 121 21.02 -18.34 -8.65
N GLU A 122 20.38 -18.01 -9.77
CA GLU A 122 20.94 -17.08 -10.75
C GLU A 122 21.09 -15.67 -10.14
N TYR A 123 20.12 -15.22 -9.36
CA TYR A 123 20.16 -13.92 -8.71
C TYR A 123 21.26 -13.82 -7.65
N ILE A 124 21.53 -14.90 -6.90
CA ILE A 124 22.64 -14.98 -5.93
C ILE A 124 24.00 -14.73 -6.60
N GLN A 125 24.14 -15.05 -7.89
CA GLN A 125 25.39 -14.85 -8.61
C GLN A 125 25.70 -13.40 -8.94
N ARG A 126 24.75 -12.48 -8.78
CA ARG A 126 24.95 -11.05 -9.01
C ARG A 126 25.94 -10.45 -8.02
N ASP A 127 26.68 -9.46 -8.49
CA ASP A 127 27.76 -8.83 -7.72
C ASP A 127 27.23 -8.20 -6.43
N GLU A 128 26.02 -7.64 -6.45
CA GLU A 128 25.40 -6.99 -5.29
C GLU A 128 25.12 -7.99 -4.16
N ILE A 129 24.60 -9.18 -4.48
CA ILE A 129 24.32 -10.22 -3.48
C ILE A 129 25.63 -10.85 -3.00
N LYS A 130 26.58 -11.14 -3.90
CA LYS A 130 27.90 -11.66 -3.53
C LYS A 130 28.62 -10.74 -2.55
N GLN A 131 28.59 -9.43 -2.78
CA GLN A 131 29.18 -8.46 -1.86
C GLN A 131 28.56 -8.52 -0.46
N ILE A 132 27.23 -8.71 -0.37
CA ILE A 132 26.56 -8.89 0.93
C ILE A 132 27.02 -10.19 1.60
N PHE A 133 27.12 -11.29 0.86
CA PHE A 133 27.59 -12.57 1.39
C PHE A 133 29.06 -12.51 1.85
N ASP A 134 29.93 -11.92 1.04
CA ASP A 134 31.36 -11.76 1.34
C ASP A 134 31.60 -10.83 2.53
N ALA A 135 30.82 -9.75 2.66
CA ALA A 135 30.91 -8.83 3.79
C ALA A 135 30.38 -9.42 5.11
N THR A 136 29.59 -10.49 5.04
CA THR A 136 28.90 -11.11 6.20
C THR A 136 29.30 -12.58 6.40
N ILE A 137 30.51 -12.96 5.97
CA ILE A 137 31.04 -14.31 6.18
C ILE A 137 31.06 -14.64 7.67
N GLY A 138 30.37 -15.71 8.06
CA GLY A 138 30.31 -16.19 9.45
C GLY A 138 29.31 -15.49 10.36
N ASP A 139 28.58 -14.46 9.89
CA ASP A 139 27.55 -13.76 10.65
C ASP A 139 26.19 -13.81 9.92
N SER A 140 25.44 -14.89 10.18
CA SER A 140 24.13 -15.11 9.57
C SER A 140 23.11 -14.03 9.94
N ARG A 141 23.21 -13.45 11.14
CA ARG A 141 22.26 -12.43 11.61
C ARG A 141 22.47 -11.11 10.90
N THR A 142 23.73 -10.69 10.74
CA THR A 142 24.04 -9.48 9.97
C THR A 142 23.71 -9.68 8.49
N ARG A 143 23.91 -10.89 7.95
CA ARG A 143 23.51 -11.21 6.56
C ARG A 143 22.02 -11.01 6.33
N GLU A 144 21.18 -11.63 7.17
CA GLU A 144 19.73 -11.49 7.10
C GLU A 144 19.32 -10.01 7.14
N LEU A 145 19.89 -9.25 8.08
CA LEU A 145 19.63 -7.81 8.17
C LEU A 145 19.99 -7.05 6.89
N GLN A 146 21.15 -7.33 6.28
CA GLN A 146 21.59 -6.67 5.05
C GLN A 146 20.70 -7.04 3.85
N LEU A 147 20.30 -8.30 3.72
CA LEU A 147 19.38 -8.74 2.68
C LEU A 147 18.02 -8.05 2.80
N HIS A 148 17.50 -7.91 4.03
CA HIS A 148 16.25 -7.19 4.27
C HIS A 148 16.36 -5.69 3.97
N LEU A 149 17.49 -5.05 4.28
CA LEU A 149 17.75 -3.66 3.93
C LEU A 149 17.83 -3.46 2.41
N TYR A 150 18.50 -4.37 1.71
CA TYR A 150 18.59 -4.34 0.26
C TYR A 150 17.23 -4.57 -0.40
N ALA A 151 16.47 -5.56 0.07
CA ALA A 151 15.10 -5.82 -0.40
C ALA A 151 14.17 -4.62 -0.19
N LYS A 152 14.31 -3.91 0.94
CA LYS A 152 13.57 -2.66 1.18
C LYS A 152 13.85 -1.60 0.10
N GLN A 153 15.12 -1.40 -0.26
CA GLN A 153 15.50 -0.47 -1.33
C GLN A 153 14.90 -0.88 -2.69
N LEU A 154 14.89 -2.18 -2.99
CA LEU A 154 14.27 -2.70 -4.21
C LEU A 154 12.75 -2.46 -4.22
N LEU A 155 12.07 -2.66 -3.09
CA LEU A 155 10.63 -2.41 -2.96
C LEU A 155 10.27 -0.92 -3.09
N GLU A 156 11.12 -0.03 -2.57
CA GLU A 156 10.97 1.42 -2.75
C GLU A 156 11.16 1.85 -4.22
N GLN A 157 11.91 1.07 -5.00
CA GLN A 157 12.06 1.23 -6.46
C GLN A 157 10.96 0.50 -7.26
N GLY A 158 10.01 -0.17 -6.60
CA GLY A 158 8.97 -0.97 -7.26
C GLY A 158 9.43 -2.32 -7.83
N ARG A 159 10.66 -2.76 -7.53
CA ARG A 159 11.27 -4.00 -8.04
C ARG A 159 10.93 -5.20 -7.14
N VAL A 160 9.65 -5.57 -7.08
CA VAL A 160 9.11 -6.56 -6.13
C VAL A 160 9.68 -7.97 -6.33
N THR A 161 9.79 -8.44 -7.58
CA THR A 161 10.32 -9.79 -7.87
C THR A 161 11.77 -9.94 -7.41
N GLU A 162 12.58 -8.91 -7.61
CA GLU A 162 13.98 -8.89 -7.19
C GLU A 162 14.11 -8.81 -5.67
N ALA A 163 13.23 -8.06 -5.00
CA ALA A 163 13.18 -8.06 -3.54
C ALA A 163 12.89 -9.47 -3.00
N TRP A 164 12.00 -10.24 -3.64
CA TRP A 164 11.78 -11.64 -3.29
C TRP A 164 13.02 -12.51 -3.50
N MET A 165 13.71 -12.37 -4.63
CA MET A 165 14.95 -13.10 -4.90
C MET A 165 16.04 -12.80 -3.86
N ALA A 166 16.16 -11.54 -3.42
CA ALA A 166 17.11 -11.15 -2.39
C ALA A 166 16.72 -11.68 -0.99
N LEU A 167 15.44 -11.70 -0.65
CA LEU A 167 14.96 -12.18 0.65
C LEU A 167 15.01 -13.71 0.78
N LEU A 168 14.91 -14.44 -0.33
CA LEU A 168 15.00 -15.89 -0.39
C LEU A 168 16.41 -16.39 -0.71
N ALA A 169 17.38 -15.48 -0.83
CA ALA A 169 18.79 -15.83 -1.02
C ALA A 169 19.37 -16.38 0.30
N GLU A 170 19.36 -17.70 0.44
CA GLU A 170 20.00 -18.44 1.56
C GLU A 170 21.42 -18.90 1.22
#